data_AF-A0A060Z2T2-F1
#
_entry.id   AF-A0A060Z2T2-F1
#
_cell.length_a   1.000
_cell.length_b   1.000
_cell.length_c   1.000
_cell.angle_alpha   90.00
_cell.angle_beta   90.00
_cell.angle_gamma   90.00
#
_symmetry.space_group_name_H-M   'P 1'
#
loop_
_entity.id
_entity.type
_entity.pdbx_description
1 polymer ?
#
loop_
_entity_poly.entity_id
_entity_poly.type
_entity_poly.pdbx_seq_one_letter_code
_entity_poly.pdbx_strand_id
1 'polypeptide(L)'
;MCLLLGATGVGKTLLLKHYSQLSVRDGTTDLGEPPVTLPTVGTNLTDLTLKKKRVTVRELGGCMSPIWPSYYTDCSSVIVSPEPHPYSV
;
A
#
# COMPACT_ATOMS: atom_id res chain seq x y z
N MET A 1 -4.90 12.07 0.81
CA MET A 1 -4.88 10.58 0.70
C MET A 1 -3.95 10.19 -0.44
N CYS A 2 -3.15 9.14 -0.29
CA CYS A 2 -2.36 8.55 -1.37
C CYS A 2 -3.03 7.28 -1.89
N LEU A 3 -3.04 7.06 -3.20
CA LEU A 3 -3.56 5.85 -3.82
C LEU A 3 -2.40 4.96 -4.29
N LEU A 4 -2.39 3.68 -3.92
CA LEU A 4 -1.41 2.69 -4.38
C LEU A 4 -2.09 1.71 -5.34
N LEU A 5 -1.72 1.79 -6.62
CA LEU A 5 -2.24 0.98 -7.71
C LEU A 5 -1.20 -0.01 -8.22
N GLY A 6 -1.67 -1.12 -8.80
CA GLY A 6 -0.79 -2.06 -9.49
C GLY A 6 -1.42 -3.43 -9.68
N ALA A 7 -0.85 -4.24 -10.57
CA ALA A 7 -1.35 -5.58 -10.87
C ALA A 7 -1.38 -6.48 -9.61
N THR A 8 -2.18 -7.55 -9.66
CA THR A 8 -2.20 -8.55 -8.59
C THR A 8 -0.82 -9.20 -8.47
N GLY A 9 -0.31 -9.38 -7.25
CA GLY A 9 0.98 -10.05 -7.02
C GLY A 9 2.23 -9.16 -7.07
N VAL A 10 2.15 -7.89 -7.45
CA VAL A 10 3.33 -6.99 -7.55
C VAL A 10 3.91 -6.52 -6.21
N GLY A 11 3.44 -7.07 -5.08
CA GLY A 11 3.99 -6.75 -3.75
C GLY A 11 3.53 -5.44 -3.11
N LYS A 12 2.45 -4.80 -3.57
CA LYS A 12 1.89 -3.56 -2.99
C LYS A 12 1.71 -3.63 -1.46
N THR A 13 1.09 -4.70 -0.98
CA THR A 13 0.88 -4.92 0.46
C THR A 13 2.20 -5.11 1.21
N LEU A 14 3.20 -5.74 0.59
CA LEU A 14 4.54 -5.89 1.17
C LEU A 14 5.26 -4.53 1.27
N LEU A 15 5.14 -3.70 0.24
CA LEU A 15 5.64 -2.31 0.25
C LEU A 15 4.99 -1.51 1.38
N LEU A 16 3.66 -1.56 1.53
CA LEU A 16 2.97 -0.88 2.63
C LEU A 16 3.41 -1.37 4.01
N LYS A 17 3.59 -2.68 4.18
CA LYS A 17 4.15 -3.25 5.43
C LYS A 17 5.55 -2.71 5.72
N HIS A 18 6.42 -2.65 4.71
CA HIS A 18 7.77 -2.11 4.87
C HIS A 18 7.76 -0.61 5.22
N TYR A 19 6.94 0.19 4.54
CA TYR A 19 6.77 1.61 4.87
C TYR A 19 6.19 1.83 6.25
N SER A 20 5.22 1.01 6.68
CA SER A 20 4.66 1.08 8.04
C SER A 20 5.74 0.82 9.08
N GLN A 21 6.62 -0.16 8.88
CA GLN A 21 7.73 -0.42 9.79
C GLN A 21 8.73 0.75 9.85
N LEU A 22 9.06 1.36 8.71
CA LEU A 22 9.91 2.55 8.68
C LEU A 22 9.25 3.76 9.35
N SER A 23 7.93 3.87 9.27
CA SER A 23 7.16 4.96 9.88
C SER A 23 7.11 4.90 11.42
N VAL A 24 7.26 3.70 11.99
CA VAL A 24 7.28 3.46 13.45
C VAL A 24 8.70 3.63 14.03
N ARG A 25 9.75 3.41 13.22
CA ARG A 25 11.16 3.38 13.63
C ARG A 25 11.81 4.77 13.80
N ASP A 26 11.15 5.70 14.49
CA ASP A 26 11.83 6.74 15.29
C ASP A 26 12.17 6.23 16.71
N GLY A 27 11.86 4.96 17.03
CA GLY A 27 12.19 4.32 18.30
C GLY A 27 12.31 2.81 18.14
N THR A 28 13.22 2.23 18.91
CA THR A 28 13.65 0.82 18.97
C THR A 28 12.52 -0.21 19.15
N THR A 29 12.90 -1.47 18.87
CA THR A 29 12.37 -2.75 19.40
C THR A 29 11.19 -3.48 18.73
N ASP A 30 11.50 -4.76 18.48
CA ASP A 30 10.69 -5.98 18.51
C ASP A 30 9.83 -6.41 17.29
N LEU A 31 10.11 -7.64 16.86
CA LEU A 31 9.47 -8.35 15.75
C LEU A 31 8.13 -8.92 16.22
N GLY A 32 7.12 -8.05 16.38
CA GLY A 32 5.74 -8.49 16.57
C GLY A 32 5.15 -9.00 15.25
N GLU A 33 4.65 -10.24 15.27
CA GLU A 33 4.04 -10.88 14.10
C GLU A 33 2.87 -10.03 13.56
N PRO A 34 2.86 -9.70 12.25
CA PRO A 34 1.83 -8.85 11.69
C PRO A 34 0.48 -9.58 11.75
N PRO A 35 -0.61 -8.93 12.21
CA PRO A 35 -1.91 -9.57 12.29
C PRO A 35 -2.33 -10.06 10.90
N VAL A 36 -2.84 -11.30 10.88
CA VAL A 36 -3.32 -11.98 9.68
C VAL A 36 -4.33 -11.09 8.99
N THR A 37 -3.99 -10.62 7.78
CA THR A 37 -4.90 -9.80 6.98
C THR A 37 -5.63 -10.73 6.03
N LEU A 38 -6.92 -10.94 6.29
CA LEU A 38 -7.82 -11.65 5.39
C LEU A 38 -7.97 -10.85 4.09
N PRO A 39 -8.03 -11.51 2.92
CA PRO A 39 -8.34 -10.84 1.67
C PRO A 39 -9.77 -10.31 1.76
N THR A 40 -9.90 -9.00 1.96
CA THR A 40 -11.20 -8.34 1.89
C THR A 40 -11.54 -8.12 0.43
N VAL A 41 -12.78 -8.39 0.05
CA VAL A 41 -13.36 -7.82 -1.17
C VAL A 41 -13.33 -6.30 -0.99
N GLY A 42 -12.33 -5.61 -1.54
CA GLY A 42 -12.24 -4.16 -1.42
C GLY A 42 -10.82 -3.58 -1.33
N THR A 43 -10.73 -2.38 -0.75
CA THR A 43 -9.53 -1.55 -0.69
C THR A 43 -8.83 -1.71 0.66
N ASN A 44 -7.50 -1.80 0.71
CA ASN A 44 -6.76 -1.75 1.97
C ASN A 44 -6.42 -0.29 2.32
N LEU A 45 -6.66 0.14 3.55
CA LEU A 45 -6.32 1.48 4.04
C LEU A 45 -5.26 1.36 5.12
N THR A 46 -4.15 2.07 4.97
CA THR A 46 -3.03 2.06 5.90
C THR A 46 -2.62 3.50 6.22
N ASP A 47 -2.62 3.86 7.51
CA ASP A 47 -2.06 5.13 7.98
C ASP A 47 -0.55 4.97 8.23
N LEU A 48 0.25 5.84 7.62
CA LEU A 48 1.70 5.92 7.78
C LEU A 48 2.08 7.24 8.45
N THR A 49 3.02 7.21 9.40
CA THR A 49 3.57 8.43 10.01
C THR A 49 4.96 8.72 9.46
N LEU A 50 5.07 9.64 8.50
CA LEU A 50 6.34 10.03 7.89
C LEU A 50 6.79 11.37 8.46
N LYS A 51 7.93 11.40 9.17
CA LYS A 51 8.54 12.64 9.70
C LYS A 51 7.51 13.53 10.44
N LYS A 52 6.76 12.94 11.38
CA LYS A 52 5.68 13.58 12.16
C LYS A 52 4.41 13.99 11.39
N LYS A 53 4.29 13.64 10.10
CA LYS A 53 3.05 13.82 9.32
C LYS A 53 2.36 12.49 9.09
N ARG A 54 1.05 12.43 9.36
CA ARG A 54 0.22 11.27 9.07
C ARG A 54 -0.22 11.30 7.61
N VAL A 55 -0.04 10.20 6.90
CA VAL A 55 -0.42 10.00 5.50
C VAL A 55 -1.23 8.72 5.40
N THR A 56 -2.46 8.82 4.94
CA THR A 56 -3.31 7.65 4.67
C THR A 56 -3.07 7.17 3.25
N VAL A 57 -2.74 5.89 3.09
CA VAL A 57 -2.54 5.21 1.82
C VAL A 57 -3.67 4.21 1.59
N ARG A 58 -4.30 4.27 0.43
CA ARG A 58 -5.34 3.34 -0.02
C ARG A 58 -4.77 2.45 -1.12
N GLU A 59 -4.71 1.15 -0.89
CA GLU A 59 -4.31 0.14 -1.87
C GLU A 59 -5.52 -0.33 -2.69
N LEU A 60 -5.33 -0.39 -4.02
CA LEU A 60 -6.25 -1.05 -4.95
C LEU A 60 -5.49 -2.11 -5.76
N GLY A 61 -5.99 -3.35 -5.70
CA GLY A 61 -5.50 -4.45 -6.53
C GLY A 61 -5.87 -4.29 -8.00
N GLY A 62 -5.16 -5.03 -8.87
CA GLY A 62 -5.41 -5.06 -10.31
C GLY A 62 -6.79 -5.61 -10.68
N CYS A 63 -7.37 -6.48 -9.85
CA CYS A 63 -8.74 -6.98 -10.02
C CYS A 63 -9.80 -5.87 -9.93
N MET A 64 -9.48 -4.72 -9.32
CA MET A 64 -10.36 -3.55 -9.23
C MET A 64 -10.07 -2.50 -10.31
N SER A 65 -9.24 -2.83 -11.32
CA SER A 65 -8.86 -1.88 -12.38
C SER A 65 -10.03 -1.15 -13.06
N PRO A 66 -11.21 -1.77 -13.30
CA PRO A 66 -12.33 -1.08 -13.94
C PRO A 66 -12.89 0.09 -13.11
N ILE A 67 -12.68 0.08 -11.79
CA ILE A 67 -13.21 1.09 -10.87
C ILE A 67 -12.15 2.04 -10.31
N TRP A 68 -10.86 1.89 -10.66
CA TRP A 68 -9.78 2.80 -10.22
C TRP A 68 -10.09 4.29 -10.46
N PRO A 69 -10.69 4.71 -11.61
CA PRO A 69 -11.00 6.11 -11.84
C PRO A 69 -11.87 6.76 -10.77
N SER A 70 -12.81 5.98 -10.19
CA SER A 70 -13.70 6.44 -9.11
C SER A 70 -12.97 6.78 -7.81
N TYR A 71 -11.71 6.37 -7.66
CA TYR A 71 -10.90 6.62 -6.46
C TYR A 71 -9.94 7.81 -6.63
N TYR A 72 -9.83 8.41 -7.82
CA TYR A 72 -8.94 9.54 -8.04
C TYR A 72 -9.44 10.86 -7.45
N THR A 73 -10.76 11.02 -7.29
CA THR A 73 -11.37 12.27 -6.81
C THR A 73 -10.91 12.69 -5.41
N ASP A 74 -10.64 11.73 -4.52
CA ASP A 74 -10.26 11.99 -3.14
C ASP A 74 -8.74 11.84 -2.89
N CYS A 75 -7.94 11.65 -3.95
CA CYS A 75 -6.52 11.34 -3.83
C CYS A 75 -5.64 12.52 -4.23
N SER A 76 -4.69 12.86 -3.36
CA SER A 76 -3.70 13.92 -3.58
C SER A 76 -2.49 13.43 -4.37
N SER A 77 -2.28 12.11 -4.42
CA SER A 77 -1.15 11.47 -5.10
C SER A 77 -1.49 10.03 -5.46
N VAL A 78 -0.92 9.54 -6.56
CA VAL A 78 -1.06 8.16 -7.03
C VAL A 78 0.32 7.54 -7.19
N ILE A 79 0.52 6.37 -6.57
CA ILE A 79 1.72 5.54 -6.65
C ILE A 79 1.34 4.30 -7.46
N VAL A 80 2.10 4.01 -8.51
CA VAL A 80 1.89 2.83 -9.35
C VAL A 80 3.06 1.87 -9.12
N SER A 81 2.77 0.68 -8.62
CA SER A 81 3.76 -0.39 -8.54
C SER A 81 3.92 -1.02 -9.94
N PRO A 82 5.11 -0.94 -10.55
CA PRO A 82 5.35 -1.55 -11.85
C PRO A 82 5.17 -3.06 -11.74
N GLU A 83 4.56 -3.67 -12.76
CA GLU A 83 4.68 -5.11 -12.93
C GLU A 83 6.17 -5.45 -13.08
N PRO A 84 6.70 -6.49 -12.38
CA PRO A 84 8.00 -7.02 -12.75
C PRO A 84 7.99 -7.31 -14.25
N HIS A 85 8.98 -6.80 -14.97
CA HIS A 85 9.15 -7.14 -16.38
C HIS A 85 9.13 -8.66 -16.53
N PRO A 86 8.48 -9.21 -17.58
CA PRO A 86 8.36 -10.66 -17.79
C PRO A 86 9.70 -11.41 -17.94
N TYR A 87 10.84 -10.72 -17.82
CA TYR A 87 12.19 -11.24 -17.97
C TYR A 87 13.05 -11.15 -16.70
N SER A 88 12.49 -10.78 -15.56
CA SER A 88 13.22 -10.80 -14.28
C SER A 88 13.19 -12.21 -13.67
N VAL A 89 14.04 -13.10 -14.18
CA VAL A 89 14.45 -14.37 -13.52
C VAL A 89 15.65 -14.15 -12.61
#